data_AF-A0A382FC97-F1
#
_entry.id   AF-A0A382FC97-F1
#
_cell.length_a   1.000
_cell.length_b   1.000
_cell.length_c   1.000
_cell.angle_alpha   90.00
_cell.angle_beta   90.00
_cell.angle_gamma   90.00
#
_symmetry.space_group_name_H-M   'P 1'
#
loop_
_entity.id
_entity.type
_entity.pdbx_description
1 polymer ?
#
loop_
_entity_poly.entity_id
_entity_poly.type
_entity_poly.pdbx_seq_one_letter_code
_entity_poly.pdbx_strand_id
1 'polypeptide(L)'
;DQIDPERAKFREAIEKAKPNPGHLALVDLEKSYVLKHQITQNIDNLHYIAGSKNVTEIHGNRTKLRCISCEVRWHREEFDQITLDWEQNLPPKCNSCFGIVKPDTVMFGEPIPLSTLNTCVNETRSSDCILVIGTSATVYPAAGFPREVLSSGGKIIEINPEETPISQAATESIKGPTEDSLPKLVAEIKRIIGDDPAI
;
A
#
# COMPACT_ATOMS: atom_id res chain seq x y z
N ASP A 1 -7.57 -18.73 -29.41
CA ASP A 1 -6.89 -17.60 -28.76
C ASP A 1 -5.64 -18.05 -28.05
N GLN A 2 -4.48 -17.87 -28.66
CA GLN A 2 -3.19 -18.09 -27.99
C GLN A 2 -2.90 -16.89 -27.10
N ILE A 3 -2.73 -17.12 -25.80
CA ILE A 3 -2.28 -16.10 -24.86
C ILE A 3 -0.89 -15.65 -25.31
N ASP A 4 -0.74 -14.35 -25.53
CA ASP A 4 0.52 -13.68 -25.83
C ASP A 4 1.62 -14.14 -24.84
N PRO A 5 2.73 -14.75 -25.32
CA PRO A 5 3.81 -15.25 -24.47
C PRO A 5 4.42 -14.19 -23.55
N GLU A 6 4.44 -12.92 -23.94
CA GLU A 6 4.95 -11.84 -23.09
C GLU A 6 3.98 -11.55 -21.94
N ARG A 7 2.67 -11.59 -22.19
CA ARG A 7 1.65 -11.47 -21.13
C ARG A 7 1.72 -12.63 -20.14
N ALA A 8 2.02 -13.84 -20.60
CA ALA A 8 2.21 -14.99 -19.73
C ALA A 8 3.43 -14.80 -18.81
N LYS A 9 4.58 -14.40 -19.36
CA LYS A 9 5.79 -14.09 -18.58
C LYS A 9 5.57 -12.97 -17.57
N PHE A 10 4.86 -11.91 -17.97
CA PHE A 10 4.53 -10.80 -17.06
C PHE A 10 3.66 -11.25 -15.88
N ARG A 11 2.62 -12.06 -16.14
CA ARG A 11 1.78 -12.62 -15.07
C ARG A 11 2.59 -13.49 -14.12
N GLU A 12 3.42 -14.37 -14.66
CA GLU A 12 4.30 -15.25 -13.88
C GLU A 12 5.26 -14.43 -13.00
N ALA A 13 5.85 -13.35 -13.54
CA ALA A 13 6.73 -12.47 -12.78
C ALA A 13 6.02 -11.82 -11.59
N ILE A 14 4.77 -11.36 -11.77
CA ILE A 14 4.02 -10.77 -10.64
C ILE A 14 3.61 -11.85 -9.63
N GLU A 15 3.20 -13.04 -10.08
CA GLU A 15 2.83 -14.14 -9.19
C GLU A 15 4.01 -14.65 -8.36
N LYS A 16 5.22 -14.63 -8.92
CA LYS A 16 6.45 -15.06 -8.25
C LYS A 16 7.19 -13.94 -7.53
N ALA A 17 6.69 -12.70 -7.58
CA ALA A 17 7.33 -11.58 -6.92
C ALA A 17 7.47 -11.83 -5.42
N LYS A 18 8.61 -11.44 -4.86
CA LYS A 18 8.91 -11.54 -3.42
C LYS A 18 9.20 -10.16 -2.87
N PRO A 19 8.99 -9.93 -1.56
CA PRO A 19 9.39 -8.68 -0.94
C PRO A 19 10.90 -8.47 -1.11
N ASN A 20 11.27 -7.22 -1.39
CA ASN A 20 12.67 -6.79 -1.47
C ASN A 20 13.14 -6.20 -0.12
N PRO A 21 14.42 -5.84 0.03
CA PRO A 21 14.95 -5.26 1.27
C PRO A 21 14.20 -4.00 1.74
N GLY A 22 13.64 -3.20 0.82
CA GLY A 22 12.83 -2.04 1.18
C GLY A 22 11.56 -2.40 1.95
N HIS A 23 10.87 -3.48 1.55
CA HIS A 23 9.71 -3.99 2.30
C HIS A 23 10.11 -4.47 3.69
N LEU A 24 11.21 -5.22 3.79
CA LEU A 24 11.71 -5.75 5.06
C LEU A 24 12.15 -4.63 6.02
N ALA A 25 12.78 -3.57 5.50
CA ALA A 25 13.15 -2.40 6.28
C ALA A 25 11.93 -1.72 6.92
N LEU A 26 10.80 -1.62 6.21
CA LEU A 26 9.57 -1.07 6.78
C LEU A 26 8.97 -1.96 7.88
N VAL A 27 9.10 -3.28 7.76
CA VAL A 27 8.70 -4.21 8.83
C VAL A 27 9.54 -4.00 10.09
N ASP A 28 10.86 -3.81 9.93
CA ASP A 28 11.73 -3.52 11.06
C ASP A 28 11.42 -2.17 11.70
N LEU A 29 11.13 -1.15 10.90
CA LEU A 29 10.74 0.17 11.39
C LEU A 29 9.39 0.15 12.13
N GLU A 30 8.45 -0.71 11.70
CA GLU A 30 7.17 -0.97 12.39
C GLU A 30 7.40 -1.68 13.73
N LYS A 31 8.29 -2.69 13.77
CA LYS A 31 8.65 -3.40 15.01
C LYS A 31 9.35 -2.50 16.04
N SER A 32 10.12 -1.53 15.58
CA SER A 32 10.74 -0.49 16.42
C SER A 32 9.74 0.57 16.90
N TYR A 33 8.46 0.42 16.58
CA TYR A 33 7.38 1.37 16.89
C TYR A 33 7.59 2.78 16.32
N VAL A 34 8.48 2.97 15.33
CA VAL A 34 8.65 4.26 14.67
C VAL A 34 7.63 4.42 13.56
N LEU A 35 7.47 3.41 12.71
CA LEU A 35 6.41 3.37 11.70
C LEU A 35 5.10 2.94 12.35
N LYS A 36 4.13 3.86 12.43
CA LYS A 36 2.82 3.58 13.02
C LYS A 36 1.84 2.96 12.03
N HIS A 37 1.86 3.44 10.79
CA HIS A 37 0.94 3.01 9.75
C HIS A 37 1.54 3.23 8.38
N GLN A 38 1.16 2.38 7.44
CA GLN A 38 1.59 2.46 6.05
C GLN A 38 0.38 2.60 5.12
N ILE A 39 0.39 3.63 4.27
CA ILE A 39 -0.56 3.76 3.15
C ILE A 39 0.16 3.34 1.87
N THR A 40 -0.38 2.37 1.14
CA THR A 40 0.19 1.91 -0.12
C THR A 40 -0.77 2.07 -1.29
N GLN A 41 -0.23 2.55 -2.42
CA GLN A 41 -0.90 2.59 -3.72
C GLN A 41 -0.73 1.28 -4.51
N ASN A 42 0.17 0.41 -4.06
CA ASN A 42 0.44 -0.87 -4.69
C ASN A 42 -0.67 -1.86 -4.36
N ILE A 43 -0.96 -2.74 -5.31
CA ILE A 43 -2.00 -3.77 -5.20
C ILE A 43 -1.41 -5.19 -5.06
N ASP A 44 -0.10 -5.31 -4.90
CA ASP A 44 0.67 -6.56 -5.08
C ASP A 44 0.69 -7.50 -3.86
N ASN A 45 0.27 -7.02 -2.69
CA ASN A 45 0.28 -7.74 -1.41
C ASN A 45 1.70 -7.96 -0.80
N LEU A 46 2.76 -7.38 -1.36
CA LEU A 46 4.14 -7.63 -0.93
C LEU A 46 4.45 -7.11 0.47
N HIS A 47 3.81 -6.03 0.93
CA HIS A 47 3.98 -5.53 2.31
C HIS A 47 3.47 -6.54 3.35
N TYR A 48 2.30 -7.15 3.12
CA TYR A 48 1.81 -8.21 4.01
C TYR A 48 2.67 -9.47 3.93
N ILE A 49 3.15 -9.86 2.74
CA ILE A 49 4.07 -11.00 2.59
C ILE A 49 5.39 -10.75 3.32
N ALA A 50 5.88 -9.50 3.37
CA ALA A 50 7.06 -9.12 4.14
C ALA A 50 6.83 -9.21 5.66
N GLY A 51 5.59 -9.07 6.11
CA GLY A 51 5.19 -9.12 7.52
C GLY A 51 4.69 -7.79 8.10
N SER A 52 4.44 -6.77 7.27
CA SER A 52 3.82 -5.52 7.72
C SER A 52 2.40 -5.77 8.22
N LYS A 53 1.99 -5.10 9.31
CA LYS A 53 0.68 -5.33 9.94
C LYS A 53 -0.27 -4.16 9.73
N ASN A 54 0.18 -2.94 9.97
CA ASN A 54 -0.63 -1.72 9.91
C ASN A 54 -0.55 -1.10 8.51
N VAL A 55 -1.29 -1.68 7.56
CA VAL A 55 -1.28 -1.25 6.15
C VAL A 55 -2.69 -0.91 5.68
N THR A 56 -2.83 0.22 4.98
CA THR A 56 -4.03 0.60 4.22
C THR A 56 -3.73 0.63 2.73
N GLU A 57 -4.52 -0.13 1.97
CA GLU A 57 -4.35 -0.35 0.54
C GLU A 57 -5.30 0.58 -0.23
N ILE A 58 -4.86 1.80 -0.52
CA ILE A 58 -5.75 2.85 -1.02
C ILE A 58 -6.35 2.53 -2.39
N HIS A 59 -5.65 1.72 -3.19
CA HIS A 59 -6.13 1.25 -4.50
C HIS A 59 -6.61 -0.21 -4.47
N GLY A 60 -6.84 -0.77 -3.28
CA GLY A 60 -7.22 -2.17 -3.10
C GLY A 60 -6.04 -3.13 -3.25
N ASN A 61 -6.35 -4.42 -3.43
CA ASN A 61 -5.40 -5.52 -3.46
C ASN A 61 -5.81 -6.55 -4.51
N ARG A 62 -4.85 -6.93 -5.36
CA ARG A 62 -5.10 -7.85 -6.47
C ARG A 62 -5.50 -9.26 -6.01
N THR A 63 -5.11 -9.67 -4.81
CA THR A 63 -5.39 -10.99 -4.22
C THR A 63 -6.75 -11.07 -3.53
N LYS A 64 -7.49 -9.95 -3.46
CA LYS A 64 -8.75 -9.84 -2.73
C LYS A 64 -9.93 -9.49 -3.64
N LEU A 65 -11.12 -9.71 -3.08
CA LEU A 65 -12.42 -9.32 -3.59
C LEU A 65 -13.09 -8.38 -2.58
N ARG A 66 -14.01 -7.54 -3.05
CA ARG A 66 -14.72 -6.57 -2.20
C ARG A 66 -16.18 -6.40 -2.63
N CYS A 67 -17.06 -6.27 -1.63
CA CYS A 67 -18.42 -5.79 -1.85
C CYS A 67 -18.43 -4.27 -2.06
N ILE A 68 -19.03 -3.78 -3.13
CA ILE A 68 -19.08 -2.33 -3.40
C ILE A 68 -20.03 -1.56 -2.47
N SER A 69 -20.90 -2.27 -1.75
CA SER A 69 -21.91 -1.66 -0.88
C SER A 69 -21.47 -1.58 0.58
N CYS A 70 -21.03 -2.69 1.16
CA CYS A 70 -20.61 -2.75 2.57
C CYS A 70 -19.09 -2.83 2.77
N GLU A 71 -18.31 -2.80 1.69
CA GLU A 71 -16.84 -2.74 1.70
C GLU A 71 -16.12 -3.93 2.36
N VAL A 72 -16.84 -4.97 2.80
CA VAL A 72 -16.22 -6.22 3.29
C VAL A 72 -15.35 -6.84 2.19
N ARG A 73 -14.22 -7.43 2.61
CA ARG A 73 -13.19 -7.99 1.74
C ARG A 73 -12.95 -9.45 2.06
N TRP A 74 -12.55 -10.21 1.04
CA TRP A 74 -12.20 -11.63 1.14
C TRP A 74 -10.97 -11.92 0.29
N HIS A 75 -10.20 -12.95 0.62
CA HIS A 75 -9.21 -13.46 -0.31
C HIS A 75 -9.91 -14.14 -1.50
N ARG A 76 -9.33 -14.04 -2.69
CA ARG A 76 -9.89 -14.68 -3.89
C ARG A 76 -10.02 -16.20 -3.75
N GLU A 77 -9.14 -16.82 -2.97
CA GLU A 77 -9.16 -18.26 -2.69
C GLU A 77 -10.37 -18.65 -1.80
N GLU A 78 -10.99 -17.69 -1.13
CA GLU A 78 -12.16 -17.87 -0.28
C GLU A 78 -13.46 -17.55 -1.05
N PHE A 79 -13.40 -17.45 -2.39
CA PHE A 79 -14.53 -16.97 -3.20
C PHE A 79 -15.79 -17.81 -3.06
N ASP A 80 -15.66 -19.13 -2.93
CA ASP A 80 -16.79 -20.04 -2.73
C ASP A 80 -17.53 -19.79 -1.40
N GLN A 81 -16.88 -19.11 -0.44
CA GLN A 81 -17.50 -18.69 0.82
C GLN A 81 -18.35 -17.43 0.67
N ILE A 82 -18.22 -16.70 -0.45
CA ILE A 82 -18.93 -15.43 -0.69
C ILE A 82 -20.36 -15.69 -1.19
N THR A 83 -20.54 -16.62 -2.13
CA THR A 83 -21.87 -17.08 -2.59
C THR A 83 -21.76 -18.45 -3.25
N LEU A 84 -22.60 -19.41 -2.84
CA LEU A 84 -22.49 -20.82 -3.22
C LEU A 84 -22.82 -21.11 -4.69
N ASP A 85 -23.42 -20.15 -5.39
CA ASP A 85 -24.01 -20.28 -6.72
C ASP A 85 -23.51 -19.20 -7.70
N TRP A 86 -22.37 -18.56 -7.41
CA TRP A 86 -21.85 -17.43 -8.21
C TRP A 86 -21.71 -17.76 -9.70
N GLU A 87 -21.36 -19.01 -10.03
CA GLU A 87 -21.19 -19.47 -11.42
C GLU A 87 -22.47 -19.35 -12.24
N GLN A 88 -23.63 -19.46 -11.58
CA GLN A 88 -24.96 -19.38 -12.20
C GLN A 88 -25.56 -17.98 -12.06
N ASN A 89 -25.05 -17.17 -11.12
CA ASN A 89 -25.60 -15.87 -10.74
C ASN A 89 -24.53 -14.77 -10.75
N LEU A 90 -24.17 -14.34 -11.96
CA LEU A 90 -23.27 -13.20 -12.19
C LEU A 90 -24.04 -11.87 -12.31
N PRO A 91 -23.52 -10.77 -11.73
CA PRO A 91 -22.31 -10.69 -10.92
C PRO A 91 -22.54 -11.25 -9.49
N PRO A 92 -21.48 -11.80 -8.85
CA PRO A 92 -21.58 -12.40 -7.52
C PRO A 92 -22.09 -11.39 -6.49
N LYS A 93 -22.88 -11.89 -5.54
CA LYS A 93 -23.54 -11.09 -4.51
C LYS A 93 -22.92 -11.34 -3.14
N CYS A 94 -22.83 -10.28 -2.34
CA CYS A 94 -22.37 -10.36 -0.97
C CYS A 94 -23.39 -11.09 -0.10
N ASN A 95 -22.97 -12.12 0.63
CA ASN A 95 -23.82 -12.86 1.59
C ASN A 95 -24.42 -12.01 2.73
N SER A 96 -23.82 -10.85 3.02
CA SER A 96 -24.20 -10.01 4.16
C SER A 96 -25.17 -8.88 3.79
N CYS A 97 -25.07 -8.33 2.57
CA CYS A 97 -25.88 -7.18 2.15
C CYS A 97 -26.46 -7.28 0.73
N PHE A 98 -26.24 -8.39 0.02
CA PHE A 98 -26.66 -8.62 -1.36
C PHE A 98 -26.13 -7.58 -2.38
N GLY A 99 -25.12 -6.79 -2.00
CA GLY A 99 -24.38 -5.89 -2.88
C GLY A 99 -23.52 -6.65 -3.90
N ILE A 100 -23.08 -5.97 -4.96
CA ILE A 100 -22.21 -6.55 -5.99
C ILE A 100 -20.80 -6.75 -5.43
N VAL A 101 -20.22 -7.92 -5.70
CA VAL A 101 -18.83 -8.24 -5.39
C VAL A 101 -17.97 -8.12 -6.65
N LYS A 102 -16.80 -7.50 -6.53
CA LYS A 102 -15.83 -7.32 -7.61
C LYS A 102 -14.40 -7.58 -7.13
N PRO A 103 -13.42 -7.71 -8.04
CA PRO A 103 -12.01 -7.52 -7.70
C PRO A 103 -11.80 -6.26 -6.88
N ASP A 104 -11.05 -6.38 -5.80
CA ASP A 104 -10.93 -5.32 -4.80
C ASP A 104 -10.17 -4.08 -5.32
N THR A 105 -9.36 -4.22 -6.37
CA THR A 105 -8.63 -3.13 -7.03
C THR A 105 -9.54 -1.99 -7.47
N VAL A 106 -9.16 -0.76 -7.16
CA VAL A 106 -9.85 0.47 -7.59
C VAL A 106 -9.47 0.80 -9.03
N MET A 107 -10.46 0.99 -9.89
CA MET A 107 -10.26 1.37 -11.30
C MET A 107 -10.29 2.90 -11.48
N PHE A 108 -9.78 3.39 -12.61
CA PHE A 108 -9.93 4.82 -12.95
C PHE A 108 -11.41 5.21 -13.03
N GLY A 109 -11.77 6.31 -12.37
CA GLY A 109 -13.16 6.78 -12.27
C GLY A 109 -13.99 6.07 -11.19
N GLU A 110 -13.46 5.01 -10.56
CA GLU A 110 -14.08 4.39 -9.39
C GLU A 110 -13.69 5.17 -8.12
N PRO A 111 -14.65 5.50 -7.23
CA PRO A 111 -14.31 6.08 -5.95
C PRO A 111 -13.54 5.08 -5.08
N ILE A 112 -12.52 5.56 -4.38
CA ILE A 112 -11.85 4.81 -3.32
C ILE A 112 -12.88 4.51 -2.22
N PRO A 113 -12.87 3.30 -1.61
CA PRO A 113 -13.78 2.97 -0.52
C PRO A 113 -13.71 4.01 0.59
N LEU A 114 -14.86 4.44 1.11
CA LEU A 114 -14.91 5.57 2.04
C LEU A 114 -14.23 5.21 3.36
N SER A 115 -14.38 3.97 3.85
CA SER A 115 -13.66 3.51 5.05
C SER A 115 -12.14 3.57 4.86
N THR A 116 -11.65 3.17 3.69
CA THR A 116 -10.22 3.18 3.33
C THR A 116 -9.69 4.62 3.28
N LEU A 117 -10.42 5.53 2.62
CA LEU A 117 -10.03 6.93 2.55
C LEU A 117 -10.05 7.61 3.93
N ASN A 118 -11.05 7.31 4.77
CA ASN A 118 -11.13 7.83 6.13
C ASN A 118 -9.94 7.39 6.97
N THR A 119 -9.53 6.11 6.88
CA THR A 119 -8.31 5.65 7.56
C THR A 119 -7.09 6.41 7.06
N CYS A 120 -6.89 6.55 5.74
CA CYS A 120 -5.78 7.33 5.20
C CYS A 120 -5.73 8.75 5.75
N VAL A 121 -6.87 9.45 5.77
CA VAL A 121 -6.97 10.82 6.28
C VAL A 121 -6.68 10.90 7.78
N ASN A 122 -7.24 9.97 8.57
CA ASN A 122 -7.02 9.94 10.02
C ASN A 122 -5.54 9.74 10.35
N GLU A 123 -4.90 8.73 9.73
CA GLU A 123 -3.48 8.44 9.92
C GLU A 123 -2.59 9.59 9.47
N THR A 124 -2.93 10.23 8.34
CA THR A 124 -2.24 11.42 7.85
C THR A 124 -2.31 12.56 8.87
N ARG A 125 -3.49 12.82 9.45
CA ARG A 125 -3.68 13.92 10.42
C ARG A 125 -3.01 13.69 11.76
N SER A 126 -2.84 12.45 12.19
CA SER A 126 -2.13 12.11 13.42
C SER A 126 -0.61 12.04 13.25
N SER A 127 -0.10 12.14 12.03
CA SER A 127 1.32 11.99 11.73
C SER A 127 2.10 13.30 11.90
N ASP A 128 3.23 13.23 12.58
CA ASP A 128 4.24 14.29 12.67
C ASP A 128 5.35 14.14 11.60
N CYS A 129 5.42 12.98 10.94
CA CYS A 129 6.34 12.70 9.85
C CYS A 129 5.70 11.72 8.85
N ILE A 130 5.93 11.94 7.56
CA ILE A 130 5.54 11.04 6.48
C ILE A 130 6.71 10.71 5.56
N LEU A 131 6.90 9.41 5.33
CA LEU A 131 7.85 8.90 4.35
C LEU A 131 7.13 8.73 3.00
N VAL A 132 7.62 9.40 1.96
CA VAL A 132 7.10 9.31 0.59
C VAL A 132 8.04 8.45 -0.23
N ILE A 133 7.65 7.19 -0.45
CA ILE A 133 8.55 6.14 -0.96
C ILE A 133 8.09 5.70 -2.34
N GLY A 134 8.97 5.79 -3.34
CA GLY A 134 8.79 5.11 -4.63
C GLY A 134 7.49 5.48 -5.38
N THR A 135 7.06 6.74 -5.32
CA THR A 135 5.86 7.23 -6.01
C THR A 135 6.17 8.49 -6.80
N SER A 136 5.48 8.69 -7.92
CA SER A 136 5.61 9.92 -8.72
C SER A 136 4.94 11.14 -8.07
N ALA A 137 4.18 10.95 -6.99
CA ALA A 137 3.44 12.01 -6.28
C ALA A 137 2.51 12.85 -7.20
N THR A 138 1.85 12.18 -8.17
CA THR A 138 0.93 12.84 -9.13
C THR A 138 -0.52 12.40 -9.02
N VAL A 139 -0.78 11.19 -8.52
CA VAL A 139 -2.13 10.60 -8.49
C VAL A 139 -2.84 10.95 -7.20
N TYR A 140 -3.97 11.66 -7.32
CA TYR A 140 -4.83 12.02 -6.18
C TYR A 140 -5.83 10.90 -5.87
N PRO A 141 -6.20 10.72 -4.58
CA PRO A 141 -5.88 11.59 -3.43
C PRO A 141 -4.51 11.32 -2.78
N ALA A 142 -3.82 10.22 -3.10
CA ALA A 142 -2.58 9.82 -2.42
C ALA A 142 -1.47 10.89 -2.45
N ALA A 143 -1.32 11.61 -3.57
CA ALA A 143 -0.37 12.70 -3.71
C ALA A 143 -0.63 13.90 -2.77
N GLY A 144 -1.82 14.00 -2.18
CA GLY A 144 -2.20 15.08 -1.28
C GLY A 144 -1.74 14.88 0.17
N PHE A 145 -1.64 13.63 0.64
CA PHE A 145 -1.34 13.34 2.06
C PHE A 145 -0.02 13.97 2.56
N PRO A 146 1.09 13.95 1.80
CA PRO A 146 2.32 14.57 2.28
C PRO A 146 2.17 16.07 2.56
N ARG A 147 1.42 16.78 1.71
CA ARG A 147 1.16 18.20 1.91
C ARG A 147 0.25 18.46 3.11
N GLU A 148 -0.69 17.56 3.39
CA GLU A 148 -1.53 17.64 4.60
C GLU A 148 -0.68 17.50 5.87
N VAL A 149 0.23 16.52 5.92
CA VAL A 149 1.19 16.37 7.05
C VAL A 149 2.02 17.63 7.24
N LEU A 150 2.59 18.17 6.15
CA LEU A 150 3.38 19.40 6.20
C LEU A 150 2.55 20.60 6.69
N SER A 151 1.30 20.73 6.24
CA SER A 151 0.41 21.81 6.67
C SER A 151 0.05 21.75 8.16
N SER A 152 0.09 20.57 8.75
CA SER A 152 -0.08 20.34 10.19
C SER A 152 1.22 20.53 11.00
N GLY A 153 2.31 20.96 10.35
CA GLY A 153 3.62 21.18 10.98
C GLY A 153 4.54 19.96 10.99
N GLY A 154 4.11 18.85 10.38
CA GLY A 154 4.91 17.63 10.27
C GLY A 154 6.02 17.72 9.22
N LYS A 155 6.80 16.66 9.08
CA LYS A 155 7.94 16.55 8.16
C LYS A 155 7.64 15.59 7.01
N ILE A 156 8.23 15.88 5.85
CA ILE A 156 8.18 15.00 4.69
C ILE A 156 9.60 14.48 4.45
N ILE A 157 9.77 13.17 4.41
CA ILE A 157 11.01 12.52 3.97
C ILE A 157 10.70 11.77 2.68
N GLU A 158 11.26 12.21 1.56
CA GLU A 158 11.10 11.56 0.26
C GLU A 158 12.24 10.55 0.03
N ILE A 159 11.91 9.36 -0.46
CA ILE A 159 12.86 8.36 -0.93
C ILE A 159 12.45 7.92 -2.33
N ASN A 160 13.14 8.43 -3.34
CA ASN A 160 12.85 8.14 -4.72
C ASN A 160 14.11 8.30 -5.60
N PRO A 161 14.31 7.50 -6.66
CA PRO A 161 15.45 7.71 -7.58
C PRO A 161 15.37 9.07 -8.29
N GLU A 162 14.16 9.49 -8.65
CA GLU A 162 13.89 10.70 -9.41
C GLU A 162 13.19 11.75 -8.54
N GLU A 163 13.38 13.03 -8.87
CA GLU A 163 12.60 14.10 -8.26
C GLU A 163 11.13 14.03 -8.66
N THR A 164 10.27 14.49 -7.76
CA THR A 164 8.81 14.51 -7.93
C THR A 164 8.25 15.88 -7.57
N PRO A 165 6.97 16.16 -7.83
CA PRO A 165 6.33 17.40 -7.40
C PRO A 165 6.35 17.65 -5.89
N ILE A 166 6.65 16.64 -5.04
CA ILE A 166 6.79 16.83 -3.59
C ILE A 166 8.22 17.17 -3.16
N SER A 167 9.25 16.90 -3.98
CA SER A 167 10.65 17.07 -3.59
C SER A 167 10.98 18.49 -3.09
N GLN A 168 10.41 19.53 -3.70
CA GLN A 168 10.63 20.92 -3.28
C GLN A 168 10.04 21.25 -1.90
N ALA A 169 9.03 20.50 -1.47
CA ALA A 169 8.40 20.64 -0.16
C ALA A 169 8.94 19.63 0.86
N ALA A 170 9.76 18.65 0.43
CA ALA A 170 10.34 17.66 1.29
C ALA A 170 11.30 18.30 2.29
N THR A 171 11.22 17.89 3.56
CA THR A 171 12.22 18.29 4.56
C THR A 171 13.56 17.66 4.22
N GLU A 172 13.54 16.40 3.78
CA GLU A 172 14.69 15.67 3.28
C GLU A 172 14.28 14.87 2.05
N SER A 173 15.15 14.79 1.05
CA SER A 173 14.95 13.97 -0.15
C SER A 173 16.17 13.09 -0.40
N ILE A 174 15.96 11.78 -0.31
CA ILE A 174 16.98 10.74 -0.47
C ILE A 174 16.86 10.18 -1.89
N LYS A 175 17.82 10.56 -2.74
CA LYS A 175 17.90 10.06 -4.11
C LYS A 175 18.49 8.67 -4.16
N GLY A 176 17.71 7.70 -4.62
CA GLY A 176 18.19 6.34 -4.89
C GLY A 176 17.10 5.28 -4.89
N PRO A 177 17.44 4.04 -5.30
CA PRO A 177 16.53 2.90 -5.23
C PRO A 177 16.03 2.67 -3.80
N THR A 178 14.73 2.44 -3.65
CA THR A 178 14.12 2.25 -2.32
C THR A 178 14.66 1.00 -1.62
N GLU A 179 15.03 -0.04 -2.38
CA GLU A 179 15.66 -1.26 -1.87
C GLU A 179 17.06 -1.06 -1.29
N ASP A 180 17.77 -0.01 -1.70
CA ASP A 180 19.10 0.32 -1.18
C ASP A 180 19.05 1.38 -0.08
N SER A 181 18.20 2.39 -0.27
CA SER A 181 18.13 3.57 0.61
C SER A 181 17.35 3.31 1.90
N LEU A 182 16.24 2.57 1.84
CA LEU A 182 15.40 2.31 3.03
C LEU A 182 16.13 1.50 4.11
N PRO A 183 16.84 0.39 3.80
CA PRO A 183 17.54 -0.35 4.85
C PRO A 183 18.57 0.49 5.59
N LYS A 184 19.29 1.38 4.88
CA LYS A 184 20.28 2.28 5.49
C LYS A 184 19.63 3.31 6.40
N LEU A 185 18.53 3.91 5.95
CA LEU A 185 17.76 4.85 6.76
C LEU A 185 17.23 4.18 8.04
N VAL A 186 16.62 3.00 7.90
CA VAL A 186 16.06 2.27 9.05
C VAL A 186 17.15 1.83 10.01
N ALA A 187 18.29 1.35 9.52
CA ALA A 187 19.43 0.99 10.37
C ALA A 187 19.92 2.20 11.19
N GLU A 188 20.04 3.38 10.56
CA GLU A 188 20.46 4.58 11.25
C GLU A 188 19.43 5.06 12.28
N ILE A 189 18.13 4.98 11.97
CA ILE A 189 17.06 5.28 12.94
C ILE A 189 17.18 4.35 14.14
N LYS A 190 17.28 3.04 13.93
CA LYS A 190 17.41 2.04 15.00
C LYS A 190 18.63 2.28 15.88
N ARG A 191 19.76 2.65 15.26
CA ARG A 191 20.98 3.05 15.97
C ARG A 191 20.75 4.27 16.87
N ILE A 192 20.01 5.27 16.39
CA ILE A 192 19.71 6.50 17.15
C ILE A 192 18.76 6.22 18.32
N ILE A 193 17.75 5.35 18.14
CA ILE A 193 16.78 5.05 19.20
C ILE A 193 17.23 3.94 20.17
N GLY A 194 18.40 3.33 19.93
CA GLY A 194 18.94 2.26 20.77
C GLY A 194 18.22 0.91 20.64
N ASP A 195 17.59 0.64 19.49
CA ASP A 195 16.90 -0.63 19.18
C ASP A 195 17.74 -1.52 18.24
N ASP A 196 19.07 -1.39 18.32
CA ASP A 196 19.99 -2.20 17.55
C ASP A 196 20.24 -3.54 18.26
N PRO A 197 19.92 -4.70 17.65
CA PRO A 197 20.24 -6.00 18.24
C PRO A 197 21.75 -6.26 18.40
N ALA A 198 22.62 -5.38 17.89
CA ALA A 198 24.08 -5.47 18.02
C ALA A 198 24.68 -4.70 19.22
N ILE A 199 23.86 -4.13 20.11
CA ILE A 199 24.29 -3.51 21.39
C ILE A 199 23.59 -4.19 22.57
#